data_AF-A0A6C0HJW7-F1
#
_entry.id   AF-A0A6C0HJW7-F1
#
_cell.length_a   1.000
_cell.length_b   1.000
_cell.length_c   1.000
_cell.angle_alpha   90.00
_cell.angle_beta   90.00
_cell.angle_gamma   90.00
#
_symmetry.space_group_name_H-M   'P 1'
#
loop_
_entity.id
_entity.type
_entity.pdbx_description
1 polymer ?
#
loop_
_entity_poly.entity_id
_entity_poly.type
_entity_poly.pdbx_seq_one_letter_code
_entity_poly.pdbx_strand_id
1 'polypeptide(L)'
;MDKIRRIIENYGLYVIFGGFALIGLVPVPFLSNVYTSIFIRELRPTAKRFLGCFLVLQGCVRYNYTAHKNDRLVMTSFLIDALLFANEFLIMKNIEFYTGLFLIGTSLFMATCCYVFGEELQ
;
A
#
# COMPACT_ATOMS: atom_id res chain seq x y z
N MET A 1 -3.33 20.70 -4.52
CA MET A 1 -3.77 19.41 -5.09
C MET A 1 -2.67 18.67 -5.86
N ASP A 2 -2.01 19.29 -6.84
CA ASP A 2 -0.99 18.61 -7.68
C ASP A 2 0.17 17.97 -6.91
N LYS A 3 0.60 18.60 -5.81
CA LYS A 3 1.66 18.05 -4.95
C LYS A 3 1.24 16.72 -4.30
N ILE A 4 0.01 16.64 -3.79
CA ILE A 4 -0.53 15.43 -3.14
C ILE A 4 -0.75 14.33 -4.17
N ARG A 5 -1.29 14.68 -5.34
CA ARG A 5 -1.43 13.74 -6.46
C ARG A 5 -0.09 13.14 -6.87
N ARG A 6 0.95 13.98 -7.04
CA ARG A 6 2.31 13.50 -7.34
C ARG A 6 2.89 12.61 -6.24
N ILE A 7 2.63 12.90 -4.96
CA ILE A 7 3.05 12.04 -3.85
C ILE A 7 2.38 10.67 -3.96
N ILE A 8 1.07 10.64 -4.22
CA ILE A 8 0.30 9.40 -4.37
C ILE A 8 0.81 8.60 -5.58
N GLU A 9 1.09 9.25 -6.71
CA GLU A 9 1.61 8.58 -7.91
C GLU A 9 3.00 7.99 -7.70
N ASN A 10 3.91 8.77 -7.11
CA ASN A 10 5.25 8.29 -6.79
C ASN A 10 5.20 7.14 -5.78
N TYR A 11 4.30 7.23 -4.80
CA TYR A 11 4.06 6.14 -3.87
C TYR A 11 3.48 4.91 -4.58
N GLY A 12 2.54 5.09 -5.49
CA GLY A 12 1.99 4.02 -6.33
C GLY A 12 3.08 3.32 -7.15
N LEU A 13 3.98 4.09 -7.77
CA LEU A 13 5.11 3.56 -8.52
C LEU A 13 6.06 2.75 -7.62
N TYR A 14 6.40 3.27 -6.44
CA TYR A 14 7.20 2.57 -5.45
C TYR A 14 6.56 1.22 -5.06
N VAL A 15 5.25 1.21 -4.83
CA VAL A 15 4.48 0.01 -4.47
C VAL A 15 4.49 -1.01 -5.61
N ILE A 16 4.36 -0.57 -6.88
CA ILE A 16 4.45 -1.45 -8.06
C ILE A 16 5.82 -2.13 -8.11
N PHE A 17 6.91 -1.37 -7.97
CA PHE A 17 8.26 -1.94 -7.97
C PHE A 17 8.48 -2.92 -6.80
N GLY A 18 7.97 -2.59 -5.61
CA GLY A 18 7.98 -3.49 -4.46
C GLY A 18 7.24 -4.80 -4.74
N GLY A 19 6.07 -4.71 -5.37
CA GLY A 19 5.29 -5.88 -5.77
C GLY A 19 6.00 -6.76 -6.78
N PHE A 20 6.61 -6.18 -7.83
CA PHE A 20 7.42 -6.94 -8.79
C PHE A 20 8.66 -7.58 -8.16
N ALA A 21 9.29 -6.91 -7.18
CA ALA A 21 10.40 -7.48 -6.44
C ALA A 21 9.96 -8.71 -5.61
N LEU A 22 8.81 -8.65 -4.95
CA LEU A 22 8.25 -9.79 -4.19
C LEU A 22 7.83 -10.97 -5.07
N ILE A 23 7.33 -10.71 -6.28
CA ILE A 23 6.99 -11.77 -7.24
C ILE A 23 8.25 -12.43 -7.80
N GLY A 24 9.39 -11.71 -7.81
CA GLY A 24 10.65 -12.15 -8.39
C GLY A 24 10.82 -11.76 -9.86
N LEU A 25 10.04 -10.80 -10.37
CA LEU A 25 10.19 -10.26 -11.72
C LEU A 25 11.31 -9.22 -11.80
N VAL A 26 11.62 -8.56 -10.68
CA VAL A 26 12.68 -7.55 -10.57
C VAL A 26 13.64 -7.97 -9.44
N PRO A 27 14.93 -8.20 -9.71
CA PRO A 27 15.87 -8.69 -8.71
C PRO A 27 16.40 -7.53 -7.84
N VAL A 28 15.53 -6.92 -7.05
CA VAL A 28 15.89 -5.86 -6.08
C VAL A 28 15.56 -6.37 -4.67
N PRO A 29 16.51 -7.08 -4.03
CA PRO A 29 16.29 -7.71 -2.72
C PRO A 29 15.90 -6.72 -1.63
N PHE A 30 16.44 -5.49 -1.70
CA PHE A 30 16.12 -4.43 -0.76
C PHE A 30 14.61 -4.15 -0.72
N LEU A 31 13.96 -4.01 -1.87
CA LEU A 31 12.51 -3.75 -1.95
C LEU A 31 11.70 -4.92 -1.41
N SER A 32 12.06 -6.16 -1.77
CA SER A 32 11.40 -7.35 -1.23
C SER A 32 11.54 -7.40 0.30
N ASN A 33 12.73 -7.11 0.82
CA ASN A 33 13.02 -7.17 2.25
C ASN A 33 12.17 -6.18 3.05
N VAL A 34 11.99 -4.94 2.56
CA VAL A 34 11.16 -3.92 3.23
C VAL A 34 9.73 -4.41 3.45
N TYR A 35 9.14 -5.12 2.48
CA TYR A 35 7.77 -5.64 2.63
C TYR A 35 7.71 -6.92 3.47
N THR A 36 8.73 -7.78 3.39
CA THR A 36 8.74 -9.02 4.19
C THR A 36 9.13 -8.79 5.65
N SER A 37 9.93 -7.76 5.95
CA SER A 37 10.38 -7.45 7.32
C SER A 37 9.27 -6.90 8.22
N ILE A 38 8.12 -6.56 7.64
CA ILE A 38 6.92 -6.16 8.39
C ILE A 38 6.38 -7.33 9.22
N PHE A 39 6.59 -8.56 8.75
CA PHE A 39 6.02 -9.75 9.35
C PHE A 39 7.01 -10.39 10.32
N ILE A 40 6.51 -10.79 11.50
CA ILE A 40 7.28 -11.50 12.52
C ILE A 40 7.67 -12.89 12.02
N ARG A 41 6.78 -13.54 11.26
CA ARG A 41 7.02 -14.85 10.67
C ARG A 41 7.40 -14.71 9.21
N GLU A 42 8.32 -15.56 8.77
CA GLU A 42 8.66 -15.60 7.36
C GLU A 42 7.43 -16.01 6.51
N LEU A 43 7.13 -15.21 5.50
CA LEU A 43 6.06 -15.50 4.56
C LEU A 43 6.42 -16.70 3.67
N ARG A 44 5.45 -17.62 3.51
CA ARG A 44 5.57 -18.71 2.52
C ARG A 44 5.71 -18.13 1.10
N PRO A 45 6.38 -18.82 0.17
CA PRO A 45 6.56 -18.32 -1.20
C PRO A 45 5.26 -17.93 -1.91
N THR A 46 4.18 -18.67 -1.69
CA THR A 46 2.85 -18.36 -2.24
C THR A 46 2.25 -17.08 -1.65
N ALA A 47 2.40 -16.88 -0.34
CA ALA A 47 1.95 -15.65 0.33
C ALA A 47 2.76 -14.43 -0.12
N LYS A 48 4.09 -14.57 -0.29
CA LYS A 48 4.95 -13.51 -0.86
C LYS A 48 4.48 -13.09 -2.25
N ARG A 49 4.17 -14.05 -3.14
CA ARG A 49 3.65 -13.77 -4.48
C ARG A 49 2.27 -13.11 -4.44
N PHE A 50 1.37 -13.57 -3.56
CA PHE A 50 0.05 -12.97 -3.41
C PHE A 50 0.14 -11.52 -2.94
N LEU A 51 0.95 -11.25 -1.91
CA LEU A 51 1.23 -9.90 -1.44
C LEU A 51 1.82 -9.04 -2.56
N GLY A 52 2.76 -9.59 -3.34
CA GLY A 52 3.33 -8.90 -4.50
C GLY A 52 2.29 -8.51 -5.54
N CYS A 53 1.40 -9.44 -5.95
CA CYS A 53 0.31 -9.13 -6.87
C CYS A 53 -0.66 -8.09 -6.31
N PHE A 54 -1.00 -8.20 -5.03
CA PHE A 54 -1.85 -7.24 -4.34
C PHE A 54 -1.23 -5.83 -4.36
N LEU A 55 0.06 -5.70 -4.03
CA LEU A 55 0.77 -4.42 -4.09
C LEU A 55 0.78 -3.86 -5.51
N VAL A 56 1.06 -4.67 -6.54
CA VAL A 56 1.00 -4.21 -7.94
C VAL A 56 -0.38 -3.63 -8.27
N LEU A 57 -1.46 -4.30 -7.89
CA LEU A 57 -2.83 -3.82 -8.14
C LEU A 57 -3.10 -2.48 -7.45
N GLN A 58 -2.81 -2.38 -6.15
CA GLN A 58 -3.00 -1.13 -5.39
C GLN A 58 -2.10 0.00 -5.91
N GLY A 59 -0.86 -0.32 -6.26
CA GLY A 59 0.10 0.61 -6.83
C GLY A 59 -0.35 1.14 -8.19
N CYS A 60 -0.91 0.30 -9.06
CA CYS A 60 -1.48 0.72 -10.35
C CYS A 60 -2.67 1.67 -10.19
N VAL A 61 -3.53 1.46 -9.19
CA VAL A 61 -4.61 2.40 -8.87
C VAL A 61 -4.05 3.77 -8.51
N ARG A 62 -3.04 3.81 -7.63
CA ARG A 62 -2.43 5.08 -7.16
C ARG A 62 -1.59 5.78 -8.22
N TYR A 63 -0.85 5.02 -9.01
CA TYR A 63 0.02 5.55 -10.08
C TYR A 63 -0.79 6.19 -11.21
N ASN A 64 -1.95 5.63 -11.55
CA ASN A 64 -2.80 6.17 -12.62
C ASN A 64 -3.76 7.26 -12.13
N TYR A 65 -3.52 7.84 -10.96
CA TYR A 65 -4.45 8.77 -10.34
C TYR A 65 -4.70 10.02 -11.20
N THR A 66 -3.68 10.63 -11.82
CA THR A 66 -3.92 11.77 -12.73
C THR A 66 -4.72 11.40 -13.98
N ALA A 67 -4.68 10.14 -14.41
CA ALA A 67 -5.42 9.67 -15.57
C ALA A 67 -6.91 9.49 -15.25
N HIS A 68 -7.24 8.75 -14.17
CA HIS A 68 -8.63 8.44 -13.84
C HIS A 68 -9.30 9.47 -12.91
N LYS A 69 -8.54 10.32 -12.22
CA LYS A 69 -9.00 11.43 -11.35
C LYS A 69 -10.14 11.05 -10.38
N ASN A 70 -10.09 9.82 -9.85
CA ASN A 70 -11.14 9.27 -8.99
C ASN A 70 -10.61 9.17 -7.56
N ASP A 71 -10.91 10.18 -6.76
CA ASP A 71 -10.43 10.31 -5.39
C ASP A 71 -10.97 9.19 -4.50
N ARG A 72 -12.21 8.74 -4.74
CA ARG A 72 -12.82 7.63 -3.99
C ARG A 72 -12.06 6.33 -4.24
N LEU A 73 -11.67 6.06 -5.48
CA LEU A 73 -10.92 4.84 -5.81
C LEU A 73 -9.55 4.81 -5.11
N VAL A 74 -8.84 5.94 -5.10
CA VAL A 74 -7.56 6.07 -4.40
C VAL A 74 -7.75 5.96 -2.88
N MET A 75 -8.75 6.64 -2.32
CA MET A 75 -9.09 6.54 -0.90
C MET A 75 -9.39 5.09 -0.51
N THR A 76 -10.22 4.39 -1.28
CA THR A 76 -10.53 2.98 -1.07
C THR A 76 -9.28 2.12 -1.13
N SER A 77 -8.34 2.40 -2.04
CA SER A 77 -7.06 1.68 -2.10
C SER A 77 -6.29 1.74 -0.77
N PHE A 78 -6.28 2.90 -0.10
CA PHE A 78 -5.63 3.07 1.21
C PHE A 78 -6.42 2.43 2.35
N LEU A 79 -7.75 2.46 2.29
CA LEU A 79 -8.60 1.78 3.29
C LEU A 79 -8.44 0.26 3.22
N ILE A 80 -8.27 -0.32 2.03
CA ILE A 80 -8.00 -1.76 1.86
C ILE A 80 -6.65 -2.12 2.50
N ASP A 81 -5.59 -1.30 2.32
CA ASP A 81 -4.31 -1.51 3.00
C ASP A 81 -4.47 -1.46 4.52
N ALA A 82 -5.22 -0.48 5.04
CA ALA A 82 -5.50 -0.38 6.47
C ALA A 82 -6.20 -1.63 7.02
N LEU A 83 -7.20 -2.17 6.29
CA LEU A 83 -7.90 -3.39 6.65
C LEU A 83 -6.99 -4.63 6.62
N LEU A 84 -6.14 -4.74 5.58
CA LEU A 84 -5.18 -5.83 5.47
C LEU A 84 -4.21 -5.82 6.66
N PHE A 85 -3.62 -4.68 6.98
CA PHE A 85 -2.71 -4.56 8.10
C PHE A 85 -3.41 -4.72 9.45
N ALA A 86 -4.66 -4.24 9.59
CA ALA A 86 -5.46 -4.48 10.80
C ALA A 86 -5.75 -5.98 11.00
N ASN A 87 -6.06 -6.72 9.94
CA ASN A 87 -6.25 -8.16 10.01
C ASN A 87 -4.95 -8.88 10.42
N GLU A 88 -3.84 -8.56 9.76
CA GLU A 88 -2.53 -9.16 10.07
C GLU A 88 -2.05 -8.82 11.49
N PHE A 89 -2.36 -7.62 11.98
CA PHE A 89 -1.99 -7.15 13.32
C PHE A 89 -2.91 -7.71 14.43
N LEU A 90 -4.23 -7.51 14.32
CA LEU A 90 -5.17 -7.81 15.41
C LEU A 90 -5.58 -9.28 15.47
N ILE A 91 -5.80 -9.90 14.31
CA ILE A 91 -6.33 -11.26 14.21
C ILE A 91 -5.18 -12.25 14.09
N MET A 92 -4.32 -12.07 13.08
CA MET A 92 -3.24 -13.01 12.79
C MET A 92 -2.03 -12.84 13.71
N LYS A 93 -1.90 -11.68 14.36
CA LYS A 93 -0.78 -11.31 15.25
C LYS A 93 0.59 -11.55 14.61
N ASN A 94 0.68 -11.24 13.32
CA ASN A 94 1.84 -11.54 12.48
C ASN A 94 2.70 -10.30 12.22
N ILE A 95 2.34 -9.15 12.78
CA ILE A 95 3.05 -7.87 12.67
C ILE A 95 3.33 -7.35 14.08
N GLU A 96 4.52 -6.78 14.30
CA GLU A 96 4.86 -6.15 15.57
C GLU A 96 3.94 -4.97 15.90
N PHE A 97 3.73 -4.71 17.19
CA PHE A 97 2.74 -3.74 17.65
C PHE A 97 2.93 -2.33 17.07
N TYR A 98 4.15 -1.78 17.18
CA TYR A 98 4.43 -0.43 16.69
C TYR A 98 4.38 -0.35 15.16
N THR A 99 4.88 -1.37 14.47
CA THR A 99 4.82 -1.47 13.01
C THR A 99 3.39 -1.55 12.51
N GLY A 100 2.54 -2.37 13.15
CA GLY A 100 1.14 -2.52 12.82
C GLY A 100 0.36 -1.22 12.99
N LEU A 101 0.51 -0.56 14.15
CA LEU A 101 -0.12 0.75 14.40
C LEU A 101 0.34 1.82 13.40
N PHE A 102 1.65 1.85 13.09
CA PHE A 102 2.19 2.79 12.13
C PHE A 102 1.57 2.59 10.74
N LEU A 103 1.57 1.36 10.22
CA LEU A 103 1.06 1.06 8.88
C LEU A 103 -0.44 1.34 8.74
N ILE A 104 -1.23 0.95 9.75
CA ILE A 104 -2.67 1.24 9.79
C ILE A 104 -2.88 2.75 9.85
N GLY A 105 -2.19 3.45 10.75
CA GLY A 105 -2.30 4.89 10.94
C GLY A 105 -1.93 5.68 9.68
N THR A 106 -0.82 5.34 9.02
CA THR A 106 -0.41 5.99 7.77
C THR A 106 -1.41 5.75 6.64
N SER A 107 -1.99 4.56 6.57
CA SER A 107 -3.00 4.23 5.54
C SER A 107 -4.29 5.01 5.76
N LEU A 108 -4.76 5.09 7.00
CA LEU A 108 -5.93 5.92 7.36
C LEU A 108 -5.67 7.40 7.10
N PHE A 109 -4.50 7.91 7.49
CA PHE A 109 -4.12 9.30 7.25
C PHE A 109 -4.15 9.65 5.75
N MET A 110 -3.56 8.81 4.91
CA MET A 110 -3.58 9.01 3.45
C MET A 110 -4.99 8.94 2.88
N ALA A 111 -5.84 8.03 3.37
CA ALA A 111 -7.25 7.96 2.98
C ALA A 111 -7.99 9.26 3.35
N THR A 112 -7.79 9.78 4.57
CA THR A 112 -8.38 11.06 5.00
C THR A 112 -7.89 12.23 4.16
N CYS A 113 -6.60 12.30 3.82
CA CYS A 113 -6.11 13.31 2.89
C CYS A 113 -6.85 13.23 1.54
N CYS A 114 -7.00 12.03 0.97
CA CYS A 114 -7.71 11.86 -0.29
C CYS A 114 -9.19 12.27 -0.20
N TYR A 115 -9.84 12.05 0.94
CA TYR A 115 -11.22 12.44 1.19
C TYR A 115 -11.36 13.98 1.30
N VAL A 116 -10.62 14.60 2.21
CA VAL A 116 -10.72 16.04 2.50
C VAL A 116 -10.36 16.86 1.25
N PHE A 117 -9.28 16.52 0.56
CA PHE A 117 -8.87 17.24 -0.65
C PHE A 117 -9.71 16.89 -1.88
N GLY A 118 -10.52 15.82 -1.82
CA GLY A 118 -11.48 15.46 -2.86
C GLY A 118 -12.82 16.19 -2.71
N GLU A 119 -13.24 16.50 -1.49
CA GLU A 119 -14.51 17.21 -1.21
C GLU A 119 -14.44 18.73 -1.44
N GLU A 120 -13.27 19.37 -1.31
CA GLU A 120 -13.09 20.82 -1.60
C GLU A 120 -13.32 21.21 -3.09
N LEU A 121 -13.76 20.27 -3.93
CA LEU A 121 -13.86 20.40 -5.39
C LEU A 121 -15.19 19.90 -5.99
N GLN A 122 -16.20 19.60 -5.17
CA GLN A 122 -17.59 19.45 -5.62
C GLN A 122 -18.35 20.76 -5.47
#